data_AF-A0A8S2Z056-F1
#
_entry.id   AF-A0A8S2Z056-F1
#
_cell.length_a   1.000
_cell.length_b   1.000
_cell.length_c   1.000
_cell.angle_alpha   90.00
_cell.angle_beta   90.00
_cell.angle_gamma   90.00
#
_symmetry.space_group_name_H-M   'P 1'
#
loop_
_entity.id
_entity.type
_entity.pdbx_description
1 polymer ?
#
loop_
_entity_poly.entity_id
_entity_poly.type
_entity_poly.pdbx_seq_one_letter_code
_entity_poly.pdbx_strand_id
1 'polypeptide(L)' 'LMKNRKEFTIAREEELEAITMDSGKTGAIFEAMKTTIGMDISPIDLINIESFAKRVIHLF' A
#
# COMPACT_ATOMS: atom_id res chain seq x y z
N LEU A 1 -5.63 3.28 0.93
CA LEU A 1 -4.84 3.55 2.14
C LEU A 1 -3.49 4.14 1.78
N MET A 2 -2.62 3.42 1.07
CA MET A 2 -1.32 3.96 0.60
C MET A 2 -1.26 3.87 -0.92
N LYS A 3 -0.86 4.96 -1.58
CA LYS A 3 -0.79 5.01 -3.05
C LYS A 3 0.65 4.88 -3.54
N ASN A 4 1.57 5.54 -2.85
CA ASN A 4 2.98 5.53 -3.22
C ASN A 4 3.83 4.99 -2.07
N ARG A 5 4.92 4.28 -2.40
CA ARG A 5 5.94 3.85 -1.44
C ARG A 5 6.47 4.98 -0.55
N LYS A 6 6.51 6.21 -1.07
CA LYS A 6 6.98 7.41 -0.35
C LYS A 6 6.02 7.83 0.77
N GLU A 7 4.80 7.30 0.79
CA GLU A 7 3.78 7.60 1.80
C GLU A 7 3.83 6.61 2.99
N PHE A 8 4.74 5.62 2.99
CA PHE A 8 4.89 4.69 4.11
C PHE A 8 5.63 5.37 5.26
N THR A 9 4.86 5.80 6.26
CA THR A 9 5.35 6.37 7.52
C THR A 9 4.87 5.53 8.71
N ILE A 10 5.45 5.75 9.89
CA ILE A 10 5.08 5.05 11.14
C ILE A 10 3.59 5.22 11.46
N ALA A 11 3.03 6.42 11.23
CA ALA A 11 1.59 6.66 11.41
C ALA A 11 0.71 5.75 10.51
N ARG A 12 1.24 5.34 9.35
CA ARG A 12 0.54 4.43 8.44
C ARG A 12 0.73 2.96 8.80
N GLU A 13 1.69 2.64 9.67
CA GLU A 13 1.93 1.30 10.16
C GLU A 13 0.79 0.85 11.07
N GLU A 14 0.37 1.73 11.98
CA GLU A 14 -0.80 1.50 12.85
C GLU A 14 -2.09 1.31 12.04
N GLU A 15 -2.30 2.13 11.00
CA GLU A 15 -3.45 1.99 10.10
C GLU A 15 -3.43 0.64 9.34
N LEU A 16 -2.24 0.18 8.94
CA LEU A 16 -2.08 -1.09 8.24
C LEU A 16 -2.29 -2.26 9.19
N GLU A 17 -1.78 -2.18 10.41
CA GLU A 17 -1.96 -3.19 11.45
C GLU A 17 -3.42 -3.36 11.86
N ALA A 18 -4.19 -2.26 11.92
CA ALA A 18 -5.63 -2.32 12.15
C ALA A 18 -6.39 -3.12 11.06
N ILE A 19 -5.87 -3.16 9.82
CA ILE A 19 -6.48 -3.89 8.70
C ILE A 19 -5.98 -5.34 8.64
N THR A 20 -4.68 -5.55 8.79
CA THR A 20 -4.06 -6.88 8.72
C THR A 20 -4.33 -7.72 9.97
N MET A 21 -4.63 -7.05 11.10
CA MET A 21 -4.82 -7.64 12.43
C MET A 21 -3.64 -8.52 12.89
N ASP A 22 -2.46 -8.30 12.31
CA ASP A 22 -1.28 -9.16 12.44
C ASP A 22 -0.02 -8.32 12.28
N SER A 23 0.67 -8.09 13.40
CA SER A 23 1.90 -7.30 13.47
C SER A 23 3.04 -7.89 12.63
N GLY A 24 3.10 -9.23 12.51
CA GLY A 24 4.09 -9.92 11.69
C GLY A 24 3.89 -9.67 10.20
N LYS A 25 2.64 -9.69 9.73
CA LYS A 25 2.29 -9.34 8.33
C LYS A 25 2.53 -7.87 8.04
N THR A 26 2.17 -6.98 8.96
CA THR A 26 2.44 -5.54 8.82
C THR A 26 3.94 -5.28 8.68
N GLY A 27 4.75 -5.85 9.57
CA GLY A 27 6.21 -5.72 9.52
C GLY A 27 6.80 -6.26 8.21
N ALA A 28 6.33 -7.42 7.74
CA ALA A 28 6.78 -7.99 6.47
C ALA A 28 6.46 -7.09 5.27
N ILE A 29 5.30 -6.44 5.25
CA ILE A 29 4.92 -5.49 4.19
C ILE A 29 5.83 -4.25 4.23
N PHE A 30 6.11 -3.70 5.43
CA PHE A 30 7.00 -2.55 5.58
C PHE A 30 8.45 -2.85 5.16
N GLU A 31 8.97 -4.02 5.53
CA GLU A 31 10.31 -4.45 5.11
C GLU A 31 10.40 -4.68 3.59
N ALA A 32 9.36 -5.25 2.97
CA ALA A 32 9.28 -5.38 1.52
C ALA A 32 9.28 -4.01 0.81
N MET A 33 8.65 -3.00 1.40
CA MET A 33 8.63 -1.64 0.85
C MET A 33 9.98 -0.93 0.97
N LYS A 34 10.73 -1.16 2.07
CA LYS A 34 12.09 -0.61 2.25
C LYS A 34 13.09 -1.22 1.27
N THR A 35 12.96 -2.51 0.99
CA THR A 35 13.89 -3.27 0.12
C THR A 35 13.55 -3.17 -1.37
N THR A 36 12.36 -2.68 -1.72
CA THR A 36 11.99 -2.45 -3.13
C THR A 36 12.82 -1.32 -3.73
N ILE A 37 13.66 -1.63 -4.71
CA ILE A 37 14.47 -0.65 -5.48
C ILE A 37 13.69 -0.15 -6.72
N GLY A 38 12.52 -0.74 -7.01
CA GLY A 38 11.76 -0.54 -8.23
C GLY A 38 10.78 0.65 -8.23
N MET A 39 10.96 1.47 -9.28
CA MET A 39 10.01 2.32 -10.02
C MET A 39 9.11 3.31 -9.28
N ASP A 40 9.41 4.59 -9.48
CA ASP A 40 8.39 5.64 -9.45
C ASP A 40 7.32 5.31 -10.50
N ILE A 41 6.11 4.98 -10.05
CA ILE A 41 4.94 4.81 -10.91
C ILE A 41 4.49 6.19 -11.39
N SER A 42 4.15 6.30 -12.67
CA SER A 42 3.67 7.57 -13.20
C SER A 42 2.33 7.98 -12.54
N PRO A 43 2.02 9.28 -12.41
CA PRO A 43 0.75 9.71 -11.80
C PRO A 43 -0.48 9.15 -12.50
N ILE A 44 -0.43 8.99 -13.83
CA ILE A 44 -1.56 8.46 -14.61
C ILE A 44 -1.77 6.97 -14.35
N ASP A 45 -0.69 6.19 -14.26
CA ASP A 45 -0.79 4.77 -13.95
C ASP A 45 -1.31 4.56 -12.53
N LEU A 46 -0.91 5.40 -11.59
CA LEU A 46 -1.39 5.37 -10.22
C LEU A 46 -2.91 5.60 -10.12
N ILE A 47 -3.44 6.56 -10.88
CA ILE A 47 -4.89 6.84 -10.97
C ILE A 47 -5.64 5.62 -11.54
N ASN A 48 -5.09 4.99 -12.57
CA ASN A 48 -5.69 3.83 -13.21
C ASN A 48 -5.72 2.62 -12.28
N ILE A 49 -4.61 2.36 -11.56
CA ILE A 49 -4.51 1.29 -10.56
C ILE A 49 -5.52 1.51 -9.43
N GLU A 50 -5.62 2.74 -8.90
CA GLU A 50 -6.57 3.06 -7.83
C GLU A 50 -8.03 2.88 -8.29
N SER A 51 -8.34 3.34 -9.50
CA SER A 51 -9.67 3.20 -10.10
C SER A 51 -10.04 1.74 -10.30
N PHE A 52 -9.09 0.91 -10.76
CA PHE A 52 -9.29 -0.53 -10.90
C PHE A 52 -9.50 -1.21 -9.53
N ALA A 53 -8.63 -0.94 -8.55
CA ALA A 53 -8.74 -1.52 -7.21
C ALA A 53 -10.09 -1.19 -6.55
N LYS A 54 -10.57 0.06 -6.68
CA LYS A 54 -11.90 0.47 -6.20
C LYS A 54 -13.02 -0.33 -6.85
N ARG A 55 -12.97 -0.53 -8.17
CA ARG A 55 -13.98 -1.34 -8.89
C ARG A 55 -13.98 -2.79 -8.43
N VAL A 56 -12.80 -3.39 -8.22
CA VAL A 56 -12.68 -4.75 -7.71
C VAL A 56 -13.29 -4.87 -6.31
N ILE A 57 -12.97 -3.92 -5.42
CA ILE A 57 -13.55 -3.92 -4.06
C ILE A 57 -15.08 -3.82 -4.09
N HIS A 58 -15.66 -3.01 -4.99
CA HIS A 58 -17.12 -2.86 -5.11
C HIS A 58 -17.83 -4.04 -5.79
N LEU A 59 -17.08 -4.99 -6.36
CA LEU A 59 -17.64 -6.21 -6.94
C LEU A 59 -17.87 -7.30 -5.87
N PHE A 60 -17.21 -7.18 -4.73
CA PHE A 60 -17.36 -8.05 -3.56
C PHE A 60 -18.28 -7.42 -2.53
#